data_AF-A0AB37ZXH9-F1
#
_entry.id   AF-A0AB37ZXH9-F1
#
_cell.length_a   1.000
_cell.length_b   1.000
_cell.length_c   1.000
_cell.angle_alpha   90.00
_cell.angle_beta   90.00
_cell.angle_gamma   90.00
#
_symmetry.space_group_name_H-M   'P 1'
#
loop_
_entity.id
_entity.type
_entity.pdbx_description
1 polymer ?
#
loop_
_entity_poly.entity_id
_entity_poly.type
_entity_poly.pdbx_seq_one_letter_code
_entity_poly.pdbx_strand_id
1 'polypeptide(L)' 'MPTDFGLKVKVELAKRNMNMSDLAKLLEISQPYLSDIIYGRRKATEQKERIKKILDIKERE' A
#
# COMPACT_ATOMS: atom_id res chain seq x y z
N MET A 1 8.18 2.44 -12.04
CA MET A 1 6.70 2.25 -12.12
C MET A 1 6.23 1.50 -10.89
N PRO A 2 4.99 1.74 -10.40
CA PRO A 2 4.44 0.96 -9.29
C PRO A 2 4.33 -0.51 -9.69
N THR A 3 4.55 -1.40 -8.73
CA THR A 3 4.32 -2.84 -8.92
C THR A 3 2.82 -3.12 -9.12
N ASP A 4 2.44 -4.32 -9.55
CA ASP A 4 1.02 -4.72 -9.63
C ASP A 4 0.31 -4.56 -8.28
N PHE A 5 1.01 -4.89 -7.19
CA PHE A 5 0.56 -4.61 -5.84
C PHE A 5 0.35 -3.10 -5.62
N GLY A 6 1.34 -2.30 -6.00
CA GLY A 6 1.26 -0.84 -5.90
C GLY A 6 0.14 -0.20 -6.71
N LEU A 7 -0.19 -0.77 -7.87
CA LEU A 7 -1.35 -0.36 -8.67
C LEU A 7 -2.67 -0.66 -7.96
N LYS A 8 -2.81 -1.88 -7.41
CA LYS A 8 -3.99 -2.26 -6.60
C LYS A 8 -4.19 -1.34 -5.41
N VAL A 9 -3.09 -1.02 -4.70
CA VAL A 9 -3.11 -0.06 -3.58
C VAL A 9 -3.61 1.31 -4.03
N LYS A 10 -3.06 1.86 -5.13
CA LYS A 10 -3.48 3.18 -5.64
C LYS A 10 -4.96 3.21 -6.06
N VAL A 11 -5.44 2.16 -6.71
CA VAL A 11 -6.86 2.03 -7.10
C VAL A 11 -7.75 2.02 -5.86
N GLU A 12 -7.38 1.27 -4.83
CA GLU A 12 -8.19 1.14 -3.62
C GLU A 12 -8.18 2.42 -2.78
N LEU A 13 -7.05 3.12 -2.72
CA LEU A 13 -6.96 4.46 -2.12
C LEU A 13 -7.89 5.44 -2.85
N ALA A 14 -7.89 5.44 -4.18
CA ALA A 14 -8.75 6.31 -4.98
C ALA A 14 -10.24 6.05 -4.72
N LYS A 15 -10.67 4.78 -4.64
CA LYS A 15 -12.07 4.42 -4.29
C LYS A 15 -12.50 4.94 -2.92
N ARG A 16 -11.55 5.06 -1.98
CA ARG A 16 -11.80 5.49 -0.60
C ARG A 16 -11.56 6.98 -0.38
N ASN A 17 -11.24 7.73 -1.44
CA ASN A 17 -10.83 9.14 -1.38
C ASN A 17 -9.66 9.38 -0.40
N MET A 18 -8.74 8.42 -0.33
CA MET A 18 -7.53 8.46 0.50
C MET A 18 -6.30 8.68 -0.37
N ASN A 19 -5.26 9.30 0.19
CA ASN A 19 -3.97 9.42 -0.47
C ASN A 19 -2.88 8.56 0.23
N MET A 20 -1.69 8.56 -0.34
CA MET A 20 -0.54 7.81 0.20
C MET A 20 -0.12 8.27 1.61
N SER A 21 -0.30 9.56 1.93
CA SER A 21 0.01 10.11 3.25
C SER A 21 -0.98 9.62 4.30
N ASP A 22 -2.26 9.46 3.94
CA ASP A 22 -3.28 8.90 4.85
C ASP A 22 -2.99 7.44 5.18
N LEU A 23 -2.63 6.65 4.16
CA LEU A 23 -2.22 5.25 4.37
C LEU A 23 -0.95 5.13 5.22
N ALA A 24 0.04 6.00 4.99
CA ALA A 24 1.26 6.03 5.79
C ALA A 24 0.97 6.32 7.27
N LYS A 25 0.05 7.26 7.56
CA LYS A 25 -0.42 7.55 8.92
C LYS A 25 -1.10 6.34 9.57
N LEU A 26 -1.99 5.65 8.86
CA LEU A 26 -2.67 4.45 9.38
C LEU A 26 -1.71 3.30 9.67
N LEU A 27 -0.61 3.21 8.93
CA LEU A 27 0.43 2.21 9.13
C LEU A 27 1.48 2.62 10.16
N GLU A 28 1.42 3.87 10.64
CA GLU A 28 2.42 4.47 11.53
C GLU A 28 3.84 4.40 10.94
N ILE A 29 3.96 4.66 9.63
CA ILE A 29 5.24 4.67 8.90
C ILE A 29 5.43 5.96 8.11
N SER A 30 6.65 6.20 7.64
CA SER A 30 6.93 7.33 6.76
C SER A 30 6.38 7.11 5.35
N GLN A 31 5.87 8.18 4.73
CA GLN A 31 5.40 8.16 3.35
C GLN A 31 6.50 7.72 2.34
N PRO A 32 7.79 8.13 2.49
CA PRO A 32 8.87 7.61 1.64
C PRO A 32 9.06 6.10 1.77
N TYR A 33 8.97 5.55 2.99
CA TYR A 33 9.08 4.11 3.20
C TYR A 33 7.91 3.36 2.57
N LEU A 34 6.68 3.87 2.71
CA LEU A 34 5.52 3.32 2.01
C LEU A 34 5.72 3.34 0.48
N SER A 35 6.26 4.44 -0.07
CA SER A 35 6.58 4.54 -1.50
C SER A 35 7.54 3.42 -1.93
N ASP A 36 8.63 3.20 -1.19
CA ASP A 36 9.58 2.13 -1.49
C ASP A 36 8.93 0.73 -1.50
N ILE A 37 7.92 0.49 -0.66
CA ILE A 37 7.14 -0.77 -0.66
C ILE A 37 6.27 -0.88 -1.93
N ILE A 38 5.53 0.17 -2.27
CA ILE A 38 4.63 0.23 -3.45
C ILE A 38 5.41 0.05 -4.76
N TYR A 39 6.61 0.63 -4.85
CA TYR A 39 7.49 0.52 -6.01
C TYR A 39 8.40 -0.72 -5.99
N GLY A 40 8.25 -1.62 -5.02
CA GLY A 40 8.96 -2.91 -4.98
C GLY A 40 10.44 -2.82 -4.61
N ARG A 41 10.91 -1.67 -4.10
CA ARG A 41 12.29 -1.47 -3.64
C ARG A 41 12.56 -2.16 -2.31
N ARG A 42 11.51 -2.60 -1.61
CA ARG A 42 11.57 -3.38 -0.37
C ARG A 42 10.62 -4.58 -0.46
N LYS A 43 11.06 -5.73 0.06
CA LYS A 43 10.21 -6.95 0.15
C LYS A 43 9.05 -6.73 1.13
N ALA A 44 9.37 -6.19 2.32
CA ALA A 44 8.47 -5.66 3.35
C ALA A 44 7.16 -6.47 3.51
N THR A 45 7.29 -7.79 3.67
CA THR A 45 6.18 -8.76 3.64
C THR A 45 5.11 -8.42 4.67
N GLU A 46 5.52 -8.13 5.91
CA GLU A 46 4.60 -7.73 7.00
C GLU A 46 3.82 -6.44 6.68
N GLN A 47 4.49 -5.43 6.12
CA GLN A 47 3.83 -4.18 5.77
C GLN A 47 2.86 -4.34 4.60
N LYS A 48 3.18 -5.23 3.64
CA LYS A 48 2.24 -5.58 2.57
C LYS A 48 1.00 -6.27 3.11
N GLU A 49 1.13 -7.16 4.09
CA GLU A 49 -0.01 -7.76 4.77
C GLU A 49 -0.85 -6.73 5.54
N ARG A 50 -0.21 -5.81 6.26
CA ARG A 50 -0.92 -4.70 6.93
C ARG A 50 -1.68 -3.84 5.93
N ILE A 51 -1.06 -3.47 4.80
CA ILE A 51 -1.70 -2.71 3.71
C ILE A 51 -2.90 -3.48 3.16
N LYS A 52 -2.76 -4.78 2.89
CA LYS A 52 -3.85 -5.64 2.40
C LYS A 52 -5.03 -5.65 3.39
N LYS A 53 -4.76 -5.77 4.69
CA LYS A 53 -5.79 -5.75 5.74
C LYS A 53 -6.52 -4.40 5.81
N ILE A 54 -5.78 -3.29 5.82
CA ILE A 54 -6.37 -1.93 5.90
C ILE A 54 -7.23 -1.64 4.67
N LEU A 55 -6.73 -2.00 3.49
CA LEU A 55 -7.38 -1.72 2.21
C LEU A 55 -8.31 -2.85 1.73
N ASP A 56 -8.52 -3.89 2.54
CA ASP A 56 -9.29 -5.10 2.16
C ASP A 56 -8.93 -5.63 0.75
N ILE A 57 -7.64 -5.64 0.42
CA ILE A 57 -7.16 -6.13 -0.88
C ILE A 57 -7.11 -7.64 -0.80
N LYS A 58 -8.13 -8.30 -1.36
CA LYS A 58 -8.14 -9.75 -1.56
C LYS A 58 -7.11 -10.13 -2.62
N GLU A 59 -6.16 -10.98 -2.27
CA GLU A 59 -5.45 -11.75 -3.28
C GLU A 59 -6.47 -12.69 -3.92
N ARG A 60 -6.75 -12.50 -5.21
CA ARG A 60 -7.33 -13.60 -5.97
C ARG A 60 -6.24 -14.67 -6.00
N GLU A 61 -6.52 -15.79 -5.35
CA GLU A 61 -5.83 -17.05 -5.59
C GLU A 61 -5.91 -17.44 -7.07
#